data_AF-A0A957F6L4-F1
#
_entry.id   AF-A0A957F6L4-F1
#
_cell.length_a   1.000
_cell.length_b   1.000
_cell.length_c   1.000
_cell.angle_alpha   90.00
_cell.angle_beta   90.00
_cell.angle_gamma   90.00
#
_symmetry.space_group_name_H-M   'P 1'
#
loop_
_entity.id
_entity.type
_entity.pdbx_description
1 polymer ?
#
loop_
_entity_poly.entity_id
_entity_poly.type
_entity_poly.pdbx_seq_one_letter_code
_entity_poly.pdbx_strand_id
1 'polypeptide(L)'
;TNTWATMAAMPAALDSIDGIVIKDKIYIPGGDTNGGDTYVYDIATDSWSTIAANGGYSGRAQYQVVAIGDNLYVLGGIAGAASTTEVWVLDTTTGTWTAGTPMQRTRTSFSAAAIDGQIYVAGGVAFPGFAPDMTAEKFDGSAWSFIASLPNGGGAYTRWSYNADGHGADGLWLAAGRRDAGWAVLNHAGYYNPDTDTWTDSPTIPTLSQGRVYMEGAVASDGYFYVIGGRDSAGAIVYDANERLMVGAPVGPCTPSDLPWLSVNPISGTLSAGGSEQITVSLDASGLATGSYAGSLCFTTNDPASPLIRVPVNFEVVERANLQVAHLAPFATGAGTAVTITLNSTVVLTNVVYGDSMPYLSVPAGTTLVEVWPAGSMSPAISATVDLMPGMDYTAIAIGDGVNQPLELLPLVDDNTAPMTGSFKLRIGHLAPFASGPATADVRLQDGTPILTDVVFSAVAPYLELPAGSYDLKITTPGGGTTLIDPAPAVFNAGDIVSVF
;
A
#
# COMPACT_ATOMS: atom_id res chain seq x y z
N THR A 1 -0.81 -11.93 -3.74
CA THR A 1 -0.21 -11.50 -5.02
C THR A 1 -0.35 -10.00 -5.29
N ASN A 2 -1.11 -9.21 -4.50
CA ASN A 2 -1.27 -7.76 -4.69
C ASN A 2 -1.59 -7.35 -6.15
N THR A 3 -2.46 -8.13 -6.80
CA THR A 3 -2.79 -8.02 -8.22
C THR A 3 -4.30 -7.93 -8.38
N TRP A 4 -4.77 -7.09 -9.29
CA TRP A 4 -6.17 -7.06 -9.71
C TRP A 4 -6.44 -8.11 -10.79
N ALA A 5 -7.63 -8.70 -10.76
CA ALA A 5 -8.12 -9.61 -11.79
C ALA A 5 -9.48 -9.12 -12.29
N THR A 6 -9.71 -9.22 -13.59
CA THR A 6 -11.03 -8.96 -14.18
C THR A 6 -11.90 -10.20 -14.02
N MET A 7 -13.08 -10.02 -13.41
CA MET A 7 -14.10 -11.06 -13.24
C MET A 7 -15.22 -10.90 -14.29
N ALA A 8 -16.18 -11.81 -14.31
CA ALA A 8 -17.34 -11.76 -15.20
C ALA A 8 -18.08 -10.42 -15.09
N ALA A 9 -18.36 -9.81 -16.24
CA ALA A 9 -19.01 -8.51 -16.30
C ALA A 9 -20.43 -8.56 -15.74
N MET A 10 -20.79 -7.54 -14.96
CA MET A 10 -22.15 -7.36 -14.45
C MET A 10 -23.15 -7.27 -15.62
N PRO A 11 -24.33 -7.91 -15.52
CA PRO A 11 -25.32 -7.93 -16.60
C PRO A 11 -26.08 -6.60 -16.79
N ALA A 12 -25.87 -5.61 -15.90
CA ALA A 12 -26.43 -4.28 -15.98
C ALA A 12 -25.40 -3.22 -15.56
N ALA A 13 -25.52 -2.00 -16.08
CA ALA A 13 -24.69 -0.88 -15.68
C ALA A 13 -25.36 -0.13 -14.53
N LEU A 14 -24.83 -0.25 -13.31
CA LEU A 14 -25.36 0.40 -12.11
C LEU A 14 -24.38 1.47 -11.60
N ASP A 15 -24.93 2.48 -10.94
CA ASP A 15 -24.18 3.51 -10.22
C ASP A 15 -24.90 3.90 -8.93
N SER A 16 -24.17 4.50 -7.98
CA SER A 16 -24.73 4.87 -6.68
C SER A 16 -25.43 3.69 -5.97
N ILE A 17 -24.80 2.52 -6.03
CA ILE A 17 -25.27 1.27 -5.41
C ILE A 17 -24.31 0.86 -4.31
N ASP A 18 -24.80 -0.02 -3.45
CA ASP A 18 -24.01 -0.76 -2.48
C ASP A 18 -24.29 -2.27 -2.62
N GLY A 19 -23.33 -3.10 -2.23
CA GLY A 19 -23.37 -4.55 -2.36
C GLY A 19 -22.70 -5.24 -1.18
N ILE A 20 -23.23 -6.42 -0.81
CA ILE A 20 -22.77 -7.13 0.38
C ILE A 20 -22.48 -8.60 0.07
N VAL A 21 -21.46 -9.14 0.74
CA VAL A 21 -21.12 -10.56 0.70
C VAL A 21 -21.98 -11.31 1.72
N ILE A 22 -22.70 -12.34 1.28
CA ILE A 22 -23.38 -13.30 2.16
C ILE A 22 -22.95 -14.70 1.71
N LYS A 23 -22.21 -15.39 2.59
CA LYS A 23 -21.51 -16.65 2.27
C LYS A 23 -20.60 -16.44 1.05
N ASP A 24 -20.73 -17.26 0.02
CA ASP A 24 -19.85 -17.25 -1.17
C ASP A 24 -20.42 -16.41 -2.33
N LYS A 25 -21.33 -15.48 -2.03
CA LYS A 25 -22.04 -14.68 -3.04
C LYS A 25 -22.06 -13.20 -2.70
N ILE A 26 -21.98 -12.36 -3.73
CA ILE A 26 -22.15 -10.91 -3.63
C ILE A 26 -23.54 -10.55 -4.12
N TYR A 27 -24.29 -9.84 -3.30
CA TYR A 27 -25.65 -9.39 -3.62
C TYR A 27 -25.65 -7.89 -3.83
N ILE A 28 -26.17 -7.46 -4.97
CA ILE A 28 -26.26 -6.05 -5.37
C ILE A 28 -27.72 -5.76 -5.71
N PRO A 29 -28.49 -5.16 -4.79
CA PRO A 29 -29.82 -4.67 -5.10
C PRO A 29 -29.78 -3.66 -6.25
N GLY A 30 -30.82 -3.61 -7.08
CA GLY A 30 -30.82 -2.78 -8.28
C GLY A 30 -30.78 -1.27 -7.99
N GLY A 31 -30.36 -0.50 -9.00
CA GLY A 31 -30.35 0.97 -8.97
C GLY A 31 -31.68 1.60 -9.41
N ASP A 32 -31.85 2.90 -9.14
CA ASP A 32 -33.07 3.69 -9.42
C ASP A 32 -33.51 3.64 -10.91
N THR A 33 -32.57 3.53 -11.85
CA THR A 33 -32.84 3.58 -13.30
C THR A 33 -32.94 2.21 -14.00
N ASN A 34 -32.57 1.11 -13.33
CA ASN A 34 -32.41 -0.21 -13.97
C ASN A 34 -33.32 -1.30 -13.36
N GLY A 35 -34.41 -0.91 -12.68
CA GLY A 35 -35.35 -1.82 -12.04
C GLY A 35 -34.91 -2.28 -10.65
N GLY A 36 -35.82 -2.90 -9.89
CA GLY A 36 -35.56 -3.36 -8.51
C GLY A 36 -34.95 -4.76 -8.41
N ASP A 37 -34.49 -5.34 -9.52
CA ASP A 37 -33.92 -6.68 -9.53
C ASP A 37 -32.59 -6.70 -8.76
N THR A 38 -32.34 -7.78 -8.04
CA THR A 38 -31.09 -7.99 -7.29
C THR A 38 -30.15 -8.86 -8.10
N TYR A 39 -28.96 -8.35 -8.37
CA TYR A 39 -27.91 -9.07 -9.09
C TYR A 39 -27.06 -9.85 -8.10
N VAL A 40 -26.88 -11.14 -8.37
CA VAL A 40 -26.19 -12.06 -7.46
C VAL A 40 -25.01 -12.67 -8.19
N TYR A 41 -23.81 -12.35 -7.72
CA TYR A 41 -22.56 -12.87 -8.24
C TYR A 41 -22.09 -14.05 -7.40
N ASP A 42 -21.87 -15.19 -8.05
CA ASP A 42 -21.29 -16.38 -7.44
C ASP A 42 -19.76 -16.33 -7.58
N ILE A 43 -19.08 -16.24 -6.43
CA ILE A 43 -17.62 -16.04 -6.39
C ILE A 43 -16.90 -17.30 -6.88
N ALA A 44 -17.43 -18.49 -6.61
CA ALA A 44 -16.78 -19.75 -6.94
C ALA A 44 -16.86 -20.05 -8.44
N THR A 45 -17.95 -19.68 -9.09
CA THR A 45 -18.18 -19.98 -10.51
C THR A 45 -17.96 -18.78 -11.45
N ASP A 46 -17.58 -17.62 -10.91
CA ASP A 46 -17.38 -16.38 -11.68
C ASP A 46 -18.58 -16.08 -12.60
N SER A 47 -19.78 -16.05 -12.01
CA SER A 47 -21.01 -15.97 -12.80
C SER A 47 -22.13 -15.20 -12.11
N TRP A 48 -22.96 -14.54 -12.91
CA TRP A 48 -24.09 -13.76 -12.43
C TRP A 48 -25.42 -14.50 -12.55
N SER A 49 -26.30 -14.25 -11.58
CA SER A 49 -27.72 -14.60 -11.59
C SER A 49 -28.54 -13.41 -11.10
N THR A 50 -29.86 -13.51 -11.19
CA THR A 50 -30.77 -12.41 -10.83
C THR A 50 -31.94 -12.91 -9.99
N ILE A 51 -32.26 -12.18 -8.92
CA ILE A 51 -33.50 -12.31 -8.17
C ILE A 51 -34.41 -11.17 -8.61
N ALA A 52 -35.55 -11.51 -9.21
CA ALA A 52 -36.52 -10.52 -9.66
C ALA A 52 -37.10 -9.73 -8.49
N ALA A 53 -37.32 -8.42 -8.67
CA ALA A 53 -38.00 -7.58 -7.71
C ALA A 53 -39.37 -8.18 -7.36
N ASN A 54 -39.64 -8.36 -6.07
CA ASN A 54 -40.89 -8.91 -5.58
C ASN A 54 -41.24 -8.26 -4.22
N GLY A 55 -42.35 -8.68 -3.59
CA GLY A 55 -42.69 -8.23 -2.24
C GLY A 55 -42.96 -6.73 -2.07
N GLY A 56 -43.04 -5.98 -3.18
CA GLY A 56 -43.20 -4.52 -3.19
C GLY A 56 -41.87 -3.74 -3.22
N TYR A 57 -40.72 -4.43 -3.22
CA TYR A 57 -39.43 -3.76 -3.36
C TYR A 57 -39.28 -3.07 -4.72
N SER A 58 -38.71 -1.87 -4.71
CA SER A 58 -38.32 -1.12 -5.90
C SER A 58 -36.89 -0.61 -5.77
N GLY A 59 -36.20 -0.53 -6.91
CA GLY A 59 -34.84 -0.01 -7.02
C GLY A 59 -34.72 1.41 -6.49
N ARG A 60 -33.51 1.76 -6.06
CA ARG A 60 -33.18 3.03 -5.42
C ARG A 60 -31.69 3.33 -5.59
N ALA A 61 -31.29 4.56 -5.36
CA ALA A 61 -29.89 4.98 -5.42
C ALA A 61 -29.39 5.41 -4.03
N GLN A 62 -28.07 5.39 -3.82
CA GLN A 62 -27.38 5.90 -2.62
C GLN A 62 -27.92 5.31 -1.30
N TYR A 63 -28.40 4.07 -1.37
CA TYR A 63 -28.78 3.25 -0.22
C TYR A 63 -27.53 2.54 0.32
N GLN A 64 -27.58 2.14 1.59
CA GLN A 64 -26.60 1.21 2.16
C GLN A 64 -27.22 -0.18 2.31
N VAL A 65 -26.38 -1.22 2.27
CA VAL A 65 -26.75 -2.59 2.57
C VAL A 65 -25.99 -3.14 3.77
N VAL A 66 -26.68 -3.94 4.58
CA VAL A 66 -26.05 -4.73 5.64
C VAL A 66 -26.60 -6.15 5.64
N ALA A 67 -25.82 -7.10 6.14
CA ALA A 67 -26.23 -8.49 6.28
C ALA A 67 -26.31 -8.90 7.76
N ILE A 68 -27.38 -9.61 8.13
CA ILE A 68 -27.50 -10.32 9.41
C ILE A 68 -27.94 -11.75 9.11
N GLY A 69 -27.03 -12.70 9.32
CA GLY A 69 -27.26 -14.09 8.92
C GLY A 69 -27.46 -14.20 7.41
N ASP A 70 -28.58 -14.82 7.00
CA ASP A 70 -28.95 -14.99 5.59
C ASP A 70 -29.85 -13.86 5.04
N ASN A 71 -30.09 -12.82 5.84
CA ASN A 71 -30.91 -11.68 5.45
C ASN A 71 -30.04 -10.49 5.03
N LEU A 72 -30.40 -9.89 3.90
CA LEU A 72 -29.85 -8.62 3.42
C LEU A 72 -30.86 -7.50 3.72
N TYR A 73 -30.39 -6.41 4.31
CA TYR A 73 -31.19 -5.22 4.60
C TYR A 73 -30.75 -4.08 3.68
N VAL A 74 -31.68 -3.50 2.93
CA VAL A 74 -31.50 -2.25 2.18
C VAL A 74 -32.05 -1.11 3.01
N LEU A 75 -31.23 -0.11 3.25
CA LEU A 75 -31.50 1.00 4.16
C LEU A 75 -31.60 2.31 3.38
N GLY A 76 -32.71 3.05 3.55
CA GLY A 76 -32.86 4.42 3.06
C GLY A 76 -32.63 4.59 1.56
N GLY A 77 -31.78 5.56 1.21
CA GLY A 77 -31.47 5.94 -0.17
C GLY A 77 -32.53 6.84 -0.80
N ILE A 78 -32.39 7.08 -2.10
CA ILE A 78 -33.31 7.85 -2.93
C ILE A 78 -34.22 6.87 -3.68
N ALA A 79 -35.52 6.96 -3.39
CA ALA A 79 -36.56 6.25 -4.11
C ALA A 79 -37.45 7.28 -4.83
N GLY A 80 -37.45 7.26 -6.16
CA GLY A 80 -38.13 8.28 -6.97
C GLY A 80 -37.43 9.64 -6.86
N ALA A 81 -38.05 10.61 -6.18
CA ALA A 81 -37.56 12.00 -6.18
C ALA A 81 -37.04 12.50 -4.82
N ALA A 82 -37.01 11.65 -3.79
CA ALA A 82 -36.63 12.04 -2.44
C ALA A 82 -35.92 10.90 -1.71
N SER A 83 -35.12 11.24 -0.69
CA SER A 83 -34.58 10.27 0.23
C SER A 83 -35.70 9.66 1.09
N THR A 84 -35.55 8.42 1.54
CA THR A 84 -36.57 7.71 2.33
C THR A 84 -36.06 7.15 3.66
N THR A 85 -36.99 6.80 4.56
CA THR A 85 -36.75 6.04 5.81
C THR A 85 -36.94 4.54 5.63
N GLU A 86 -37.40 4.10 4.45
CA GLU A 86 -37.73 2.70 4.19
C GLU A 86 -36.55 1.76 4.45
N VAL A 87 -36.89 0.59 4.99
CA VAL A 87 -35.99 -0.54 5.12
C VAL A 87 -36.63 -1.72 4.41
N TRP A 88 -35.86 -2.43 3.60
CA TRP A 88 -36.30 -3.62 2.89
C TRP A 88 -35.40 -4.80 3.25
N VAL A 89 -35.99 -5.98 3.41
CA VAL A 89 -35.28 -7.19 3.83
C VAL A 89 -35.45 -8.26 2.77
N LEU A 90 -34.34 -8.74 2.22
CA LEU A 90 -34.27 -9.90 1.35
C LEU A 90 -33.83 -11.11 2.15
N ASP A 91 -34.69 -12.11 2.25
CA ASP A 91 -34.29 -13.46 2.64
C ASP A 91 -33.58 -14.12 1.45
N THR A 92 -32.27 -14.29 1.54
CA THR A 92 -31.46 -14.84 0.44
C THR A 92 -31.69 -16.32 0.19
N THR A 93 -32.33 -17.04 1.14
CA THR A 93 -32.66 -18.46 0.98
C THR A 93 -33.92 -18.66 0.14
N THR A 94 -34.89 -17.75 0.25
CA THR A 94 -36.16 -17.81 -0.49
C THR A 94 -36.22 -16.84 -1.67
N GLY A 95 -35.31 -15.85 -1.73
CA GLY A 95 -35.34 -14.79 -2.72
C GLY A 95 -36.52 -13.82 -2.55
N THR A 96 -37.07 -13.71 -1.33
CA THR A 96 -38.26 -12.91 -1.05
C THR A 96 -37.90 -11.60 -0.37
N TRP A 97 -38.37 -10.48 -0.94
CA TRP A 97 -38.32 -9.17 -0.32
C TRP A 97 -39.52 -8.94 0.59
N THR A 98 -39.29 -8.27 1.72
CA THR A 98 -40.32 -7.80 2.65
C THR A 98 -39.97 -6.41 3.18
N ALA A 99 -40.98 -5.64 3.59
CA ALA A 99 -40.75 -4.37 4.26
C ALA A 99 -40.27 -4.62 5.70
N GLY A 100 -39.19 -3.94 6.09
CA GLY A 100 -38.68 -3.91 7.46
C GLY A 100 -39.22 -2.72 8.27
N THR A 101 -38.78 -2.61 9.52
CA THR A 101 -39.08 -1.44 10.37
C THR A 101 -38.37 -0.21 9.80
N PRO A 102 -39.07 0.90 9.49
CA PRO A 102 -38.45 2.10 8.92
C PRO A 102 -37.57 2.83 9.95
N MET A 103 -36.50 3.46 9.45
CA MET A 103 -35.65 4.37 10.25
C MET A 103 -36.43 5.60 10.73
N GLN A 104 -35.92 6.32 11.72
CA GLN A 104 -36.50 7.57 12.22
C GLN A 104 -36.17 8.78 11.34
N ARG A 105 -35.05 8.73 10.61
CA ARG A 105 -34.64 9.77 9.65
C ARG A 105 -34.47 9.25 8.24
N THR A 106 -34.82 10.11 7.30
CA THR A 106 -34.53 9.89 5.88
C THR A 106 -33.05 10.15 5.62
N ARG A 107 -32.39 9.26 4.88
CA ARG A 107 -30.93 9.33 4.68
C ARG A 107 -30.56 8.91 3.25
N THR A 108 -29.65 9.66 2.66
CA THR A 108 -28.87 9.26 1.48
C THR A 108 -27.40 9.60 1.70
N SER A 109 -26.47 8.89 1.03
CA SER A 109 -25.02 9.07 1.21
C SER A 109 -24.59 9.04 2.67
N PHE A 110 -25.11 8.05 3.39
CA PHE A 110 -24.87 7.78 4.80
C PHE A 110 -24.13 6.45 4.93
N SER A 111 -23.67 6.14 6.14
CA SER A 111 -23.00 4.87 6.40
C SER A 111 -23.83 3.94 7.25
N ALA A 112 -23.64 2.63 7.05
CA ALA A 112 -24.31 1.60 7.83
C ALA A 112 -23.39 0.41 8.13
N ALA A 113 -23.53 -0.25 9.27
CA ALA A 113 -22.95 -1.58 9.44
C ALA A 113 -23.77 -2.45 10.39
N ALA A 114 -23.52 -3.76 10.33
CA ALA A 114 -24.05 -4.71 11.29
C ALA A 114 -23.00 -5.06 12.34
N ILE A 115 -23.38 -4.97 13.62
CA ILE A 115 -22.54 -5.29 14.78
C ILE A 115 -23.37 -6.16 15.72
N ASP A 116 -22.88 -7.36 16.04
CA ASP A 116 -23.54 -8.30 16.97
C ASP A 116 -25.05 -8.51 16.69
N GLY A 117 -25.42 -8.59 15.41
CA GLY A 117 -26.81 -8.79 14.98
C GLY A 117 -27.71 -7.56 15.07
N GLN A 118 -27.14 -6.39 15.34
CA GLN A 118 -27.80 -5.09 15.32
C GLN A 118 -27.34 -4.27 14.11
N ILE A 119 -28.14 -3.32 13.66
CA ILE A 119 -27.79 -2.43 12.53
C ILE A 119 -27.56 -1.03 13.07
N TYR A 120 -26.49 -0.38 12.62
CA TYR A 120 -26.18 1.00 12.95
C TYR A 120 -26.17 1.82 11.67
N VAL A 121 -26.76 3.01 11.69
CA VAL A 121 -26.73 3.98 10.59
C VAL A 121 -26.33 5.34 11.10
N ALA A 122 -25.57 6.08 10.31
CA ALA A 122 -25.00 7.34 10.76
C ALA A 122 -24.80 8.33 9.62
N GLY A 123 -25.11 9.60 9.90
CA GLY A 123 -24.85 10.69 8.98
C GLY A 123 -25.79 10.70 7.78
N GLY A 124 -25.29 11.30 6.70
CA GLY A 124 -25.99 11.42 5.43
C GLY A 124 -26.61 12.79 5.24
N VAL A 125 -27.41 12.88 4.17
CA VAL A 125 -28.16 14.09 3.85
C VAL A 125 -29.61 13.75 3.53
N ALA A 126 -30.51 14.70 3.76
CA ALA A 126 -31.86 14.65 3.22
C ALA A 126 -31.87 15.14 1.76
N PHE A 127 -32.65 14.46 0.91
CA PHE A 127 -32.86 14.84 -0.48
C PHE A 127 -34.37 14.98 -0.78
N PRO A 128 -34.82 16.04 -1.48
CA PRO A 128 -34.03 17.18 -1.98
C PRO A 128 -33.59 18.14 -0.86
N GLY A 129 -32.61 18.99 -1.15
CA GLY A 129 -32.17 20.08 -0.26
C GLY A 129 -30.79 19.89 0.37
N PHE A 130 -30.23 18.67 0.34
CA PHE A 130 -28.89 18.34 0.83
C PHE A 130 -28.63 18.84 2.25
N ALA A 131 -29.67 18.80 3.09
CA ALA A 131 -29.55 19.15 4.50
C ALA A 131 -28.79 18.03 5.23
N PRO A 132 -27.69 18.33 5.93
CA PRO A 132 -26.93 17.33 6.67
C PRO A 132 -27.78 16.71 7.78
N ASP A 133 -27.73 15.38 7.91
CA ASP A 133 -28.21 14.69 9.11
C ASP A 133 -27.03 14.32 9.99
N MET A 134 -26.97 14.91 11.19
CA MET A 134 -25.91 14.65 12.18
C MET A 134 -26.30 13.57 13.18
N THR A 135 -27.46 12.96 13.03
CA THR A 135 -27.92 11.90 13.93
C THR A 135 -27.40 10.54 13.49
N ALA A 136 -27.32 9.62 14.45
CA ALA A 136 -27.12 8.22 14.21
C ALA A 136 -28.24 7.42 14.87
N GLU A 137 -28.53 6.23 14.35
CA GLU A 137 -29.58 5.35 14.87
C GLU A 137 -29.08 3.91 14.90
N LYS A 138 -29.61 3.13 15.85
CA LYS A 138 -29.44 1.68 15.90
C LYS A 138 -30.77 0.96 15.81
N PHE A 139 -30.78 -0.17 15.10
CA PHE A 139 -31.86 -1.16 15.09
C PHE A 139 -31.45 -2.36 15.95
N ASP A 140 -32.24 -2.64 16.98
CA ASP A 140 -31.96 -3.73 17.93
C ASP A 140 -32.52 -5.10 17.52
N GLY A 141 -33.05 -5.22 16.29
CA GLY A 141 -33.81 -6.37 15.82
C GLY A 141 -35.33 -6.16 15.85
N SER A 142 -35.81 -5.11 16.53
CA SER A 142 -37.23 -4.79 16.64
C SER A 142 -37.56 -3.33 16.32
N ALA A 143 -36.77 -2.38 16.82
CA ALA A 143 -37.04 -0.97 16.71
C ALA A 143 -35.77 -0.16 16.44
N TRP A 144 -35.93 0.97 15.74
CA TRP A 144 -34.89 1.98 15.57
C TRP A 144 -34.91 2.95 16.75
N SER A 145 -33.74 3.31 17.26
CA SER A 145 -33.55 4.29 18.32
C SER A 145 -32.35 5.19 18.02
N PHE A 146 -32.43 6.47 18.38
CA PHE A 146 -31.28 7.37 18.28
C PHE A 146 -30.18 6.95 19.25
N ILE A 147 -28.94 7.06 18.78
CA ILE A 147 -27.71 6.90 19.57
C ILE A 147 -26.94 8.24 19.57
N ALA A 148 -25.75 8.29 20.15
CA ALA A 148 -24.94 9.50 20.14
C ALA A 148 -24.83 10.10 18.74
N SER A 149 -25.14 11.39 18.64
CA SER A 149 -25.02 12.14 17.39
C SER A 149 -23.55 12.27 16.98
N LEU A 150 -23.33 12.35 15.67
CA LEU A 150 -22.00 12.48 15.12
C LEU A 150 -21.35 13.80 15.58
N PRO A 151 -20.03 13.81 15.82
CA PRO A 151 -19.31 15.03 16.19
C PRO A 151 -19.50 16.11 15.11
N ASN A 152 -19.78 17.34 15.51
CA ASN A 152 -19.93 18.47 14.57
C ASN A 152 -18.64 19.31 14.43
N GLY A 153 -17.53 18.86 15.05
CA GLY A 153 -16.23 19.55 15.05
C GLY A 153 -16.31 21.06 15.33
N GLY A 154 -17.17 21.48 16.27
CA GLY A 154 -17.33 22.90 16.64
C GLY A 154 -18.10 23.77 15.62
N GLY A 155 -18.80 23.18 14.64
CA GLY A 155 -19.62 23.92 13.66
C GLY A 155 -18.89 24.36 12.40
N ALA A 156 -17.60 24.03 12.25
CA ALA A 156 -16.82 24.30 11.05
C ALA A 156 -17.20 23.40 9.85
N TYR A 157 -17.90 22.29 10.10
CA TYR A 157 -18.13 21.22 9.13
C TYR A 157 -19.63 21.03 8.91
N THR A 158 -20.17 21.56 7.82
CA THR A 158 -21.62 21.63 7.63
C THR A 158 -22.22 20.50 6.79
N ARG A 159 -21.44 19.55 6.23
CA ARG A 159 -21.97 18.45 5.40
C ARG A 159 -21.26 17.11 5.61
N TRP A 160 -21.76 16.34 6.56
CA TRP A 160 -21.28 14.99 6.85
C TRP A 160 -22.06 13.97 6.02
N SER A 161 -21.53 13.63 4.84
CA SER A 161 -21.86 12.37 4.18
C SER A 161 -20.77 11.37 4.52
N TYR A 162 -21.14 10.17 4.93
CA TYR A 162 -20.21 9.05 4.98
C TYR A 162 -20.64 8.09 3.88
N ASN A 163 -19.69 7.60 3.10
CA ASN A 163 -19.99 6.70 1.98
C ASN A 163 -19.14 5.42 2.04
N ALA A 164 -18.35 5.24 3.10
CA ALA A 164 -17.57 4.03 3.28
C ALA A 164 -17.62 3.66 4.75
N ASP A 165 -18.00 2.41 5.00
CA ASP A 165 -18.24 1.89 6.33
C ASP A 165 -17.76 0.47 6.48
N GLY A 166 -17.48 0.10 7.72
CA GLY A 166 -17.31 -1.28 8.07
C GLY A 166 -17.20 -1.48 9.56
N HIS A 167 -17.27 -2.74 9.95
CA HIS A 167 -17.24 -3.14 11.35
C HIS A 167 -15.86 -3.75 11.69
N GLY A 168 -15.13 -3.07 12.57
CA GLY A 168 -13.90 -3.56 13.18
C GLY A 168 -14.21 -4.39 14.43
N ALA A 169 -13.20 -5.04 15.01
CA ALA A 169 -13.39 -5.87 16.20
C ALA A 169 -13.83 -5.11 17.47
N ASP A 170 -13.76 -3.78 17.45
CA ASP A 170 -14.02 -2.88 18.58
C ASP A 170 -15.19 -1.90 18.35
N GLY A 171 -15.71 -1.77 17.13
CA GLY A 171 -16.85 -0.88 16.86
C GLY A 171 -17.10 -0.56 15.38
N LEU A 172 -17.96 0.43 15.16
CA LEU A 172 -18.33 0.92 13.83
C LEU A 172 -17.29 1.93 13.34
N TRP A 173 -16.65 1.62 12.21
CA TRP A 173 -15.73 2.52 11.55
C TRP A 173 -16.39 3.15 10.34
N LEU A 174 -16.40 4.48 10.32
CA LEU A 174 -16.93 5.29 9.24
C LEU A 174 -15.80 6.14 8.67
N ALA A 175 -15.23 5.76 7.53
CA ALA A 175 -14.19 6.59 6.92
C ALA A 175 -14.73 7.43 5.77
N ALA A 176 -14.51 8.74 5.89
CA ALA A 176 -14.50 9.71 4.81
C ALA A 176 -15.78 9.88 3.97
N GLY A 177 -15.76 10.88 3.08
CA GLY A 177 -16.91 11.33 2.29
C GLY A 177 -17.48 12.68 2.73
N ARG A 178 -16.82 13.34 3.68
CA ARG A 178 -17.31 14.58 4.27
C ARG A 178 -16.98 15.78 3.40
N ARG A 179 -17.84 16.79 3.47
CA ARG A 179 -17.61 18.11 2.89
C ARG A 179 -17.76 19.20 3.93
N ASP A 180 -16.94 20.24 3.83
CA ASP A 180 -17.16 21.47 4.59
C ASP A 180 -18.25 22.35 3.94
N ALA A 181 -18.50 23.52 4.54
CA ALA A 181 -19.47 24.50 4.01
C ALA A 181 -19.08 25.06 2.62
N GLY A 182 -17.79 25.02 2.27
CA GLY A 182 -17.23 25.44 1.00
C GLY A 182 -17.16 24.33 -0.05
N TRP A 183 -17.79 23.17 0.21
CA TRP A 183 -17.74 21.97 -0.63
C TRP A 183 -16.38 21.25 -0.69
N ALA A 184 -15.40 21.68 0.11
CA ALA A 184 -14.11 21.02 0.17
C ALA A 184 -14.26 19.63 0.79
N VAL A 185 -13.69 18.64 0.13
CA VAL A 185 -13.71 17.25 0.55
C VAL A 185 -12.66 17.01 1.62
N LEU A 186 -13.06 16.34 2.70
CA LEU A 186 -12.22 16.10 3.87
C LEU A 186 -11.71 14.66 3.92
N ASN A 187 -10.55 14.47 4.54
CA ASN A 187 -9.88 13.19 4.74
C ASN A 187 -10.13 12.56 6.13
N HIS A 188 -11.12 13.08 6.87
CA HIS A 188 -11.37 12.67 8.25
C HIS A 188 -12.12 11.33 8.30
N ALA A 189 -11.81 10.53 9.31
CA ALA A 189 -12.53 9.32 9.66
C ALA A 189 -13.19 9.47 11.04
N GLY A 190 -14.33 8.80 11.22
CA GLY A 190 -15.07 8.73 12.47
C GLY A 190 -15.15 7.28 12.96
N TYR A 191 -15.06 7.09 14.26
CA TYR A 191 -15.21 5.82 14.92
C TYR A 191 -16.30 5.93 15.98
N TYR A 192 -17.21 4.96 16.01
CA TYR A 192 -18.24 4.85 17.02
C TYR A 192 -18.06 3.58 17.84
N ASN A 193 -17.99 3.77 19.16
CA ASN A 193 -17.96 2.69 20.12
C ASN A 193 -19.40 2.40 20.59
N PRO A 194 -19.98 1.23 20.25
CA PRO A 194 -21.34 0.86 20.64
C PRO A 194 -21.50 0.56 22.13
N ASP A 195 -20.43 0.19 22.84
CA ASP A 195 -20.48 -0.13 24.28
C ASP A 195 -20.62 1.13 25.13
N THR A 196 -19.95 2.21 24.72
CA THR A 196 -19.94 3.48 25.46
C THR A 196 -20.90 4.52 24.89
N ASP A 197 -21.49 4.26 23.72
CA ASP A 197 -22.29 5.20 22.97
C ASP A 197 -21.56 6.53 22.72
N THR A 198 -20.33 6.44 22.19
CA THR A 198 -19.48 7.62 21.97
C THR A 198 -18.78 7.58 20.62
N TRP A 199 -18.61 8.77 20.04
CA TRP A 199 -17.82 8.99 18.83
C TRP A 199 -16.42 9.50 19.14
N THR A 200 -15.45 9.01 18.38
CA THR A 200 -14.10 9.56 18.26
C THR A 200 -13.87 9.97 16.82
N ASP A 201 -13.25 11.12 16.59
CA ASP A 201 -13.00 11.66 15.25
C ASP A 201 -11.51 11.95 15.04
N SER A 202 -11.10 12.06 13.78
CA SER A 202 -9.75 12.54 13.44
C SER A 202 -9.45 13.92 14.06
N PRO A 203 -8.19 14.21 14.44
CA PRO A 203 -6.98 13.38 14.27
C PRO A 203 -6.74 12.38 15.41
N THR A 204 -7.66 12.25 16.37
CA THR A 204 -7.53 11.28 17.47
C THR A 204 -7.52 9.84 16.95
N ILE A 205 -8.21 9.60 15.84
CA ILE A 205 -8.07 8.39 15.01
C ILE A 205 -7.43 8.75 13.65
N PRO A 206 -6.79 7.78 12.97
CA PRO A 206 -6.12 8.01 11.69
C PRO A 206 -7.02 8.70 10.65
N THR A 207 -6.43 9.59 9.86
CA THR A 207 -7.07 10.20 8.67
C THR A 207 -6.70 9.43 7.41
N LEU A 208 -7.50 9.55 6.36
CA LEU A 208 -7.02 9.26 5.02
C LEU A 208 -5.89 10.22 4.62
N SER A 209 -5.02 9.79 3.73
CA SER A 209 -3.95 10.60 3.14
C SER A 209 -4.50 11.76 2.31
N GLN A 210 -5.70 11.62 1.75
CA GLN A 210 -6.38 12.65 0.98
C GLN A 210 -7.90 12.62 1.17
N GLY A 211 -8.53 13.80 0.96
CA GLY A 211 -9.98 13.93 1.06
C GLY A 211 -10.67 13.37 -0.18
N ARG A 212 -11.63 12.47 0.02
CA ARG A 212 -12.40 11.82 -1.06
C ARG A 212 -13.88 11.61 -0.71
N VAL A 213 -14.74 11.56 -1.73
CA VAL A 213 -16.19 11.22 -1.71
C VAL A 213 -16.51 10.16 -2.76
N TYR A 214 -17.70 9.56 -2.74
CA TYR A 214 -18.14 8.56 -3.74
C TYR A 214 -17.18 7.37 -3.87
N MET A 215 -16.65 6.95 -2.72
CA MET A 215 -15.74 5.81 -2.59
C MET A 215 -16.51 4.64 -1.97
N GLU A 216 -15.91 3.46 -1.98
CA GLU A 216 -16.40 2.28 -1.26
C GLU A 216 -15.39 1.90 -0.18
N GLY A 217 -15.82 1.24 0.89
CA GLY A 217 -14.88 0.67 1.85
C GLY A 217 -15.40 -0.53 2.61
N ALA A 218 -14.47 -1.34 3.11
CA ALA A 218 -14.79 -2.53 3.87
C ALA A 218 -13.67 -2.86 4.85
N VAL A 219 -14.03 -3.38 6.03
CA VAL A 219 -13.05 -3.96 6.96
C VAL A 219 -12.74 -5.39 6.53
N ALA A 220 -11.46 -5.65 6.25
CA ALA A 220 -10.97 -6.98 5.96
C ALA A 220 -10.56 -7.72 7.24
N SER A 221 -10.46 -9.05 7.14
CA SER A 221 -10.12 -9.93 8.26
C SER A 221 -8.73 -9.68 8.86
N ASP A 222 -7.87 -8.94 8.17
CA ASP A 222 -6.54 -8.54 8.62
C ASP A 222 -6.56 -7.29 9.54
N GLY A 223 -7.75 -6.77 9.86
CA GLY A 223 -7.92 -5.64 10.76
C GLY A 223 -7.84 -4.27 10.08
N TYR A 224 -7.72 -4.23 8.75
CA TYR A 224 -7.69 -2.99 7.99
C TYR A 224 -9.05 -2.65 7.37
N PHE A 225 -9.40 -1.37 7.43
CA PHE A 225 -10.44 -0.77 6.63
C PHE A 225 -9.85 -0.33 5.30
N TYR A 226 -10.24 -1.01 4.23
CA TYR A 226 -9.84 -0.67 2.88
C TYR A 226 -10.80 0.35 2.30
N VAL A 227 -10.25 1.37 1.65
CA VAL A 227 -11.00 2.42 0.95
C VAL A 227 -10.57 2.44 -0.51
N ILE A 228 -11.55 2.30 -1.40
CA ILE A 228 -11.32 2.09 -2.83
C ILE A 228 -11.99 3.21 -3.62
N GLY A 229 -11.22 3.84 -4.52
CA GLY A 229 -11.70 4.85 -5.45
C GLY A 229 -12.17 6.16 -4.79
N GLY A 230 -13.17 6.80 -5.41
CA GLY A 230 -13.69 8.09 -4.98
C GLY A 230 -13.15 9.29 -5.76
N ARG A 231 -13.61 10.49 -5.39
CA ARG A 231 -13.28 11.77 -6.03
C ARG A 231 -12.83 12.81 -5.03
N ASP A 232 -11.87 13.64 -5.43
CA ASP A 232 -11.37 14.76 -4.64
C ASP A 232 -12.24 16.02 -4.79
N SER A 233 -11.78 17.13 -4.18
CA SER A 233 -12.44 18.44 -4.28
C SER A 233 -12.42 19.05 -5.69
N ALA A 234 -11.44 18.69 -6.52
CA ALA A 234 -11.36 19.12 -7.93
C ALA A 234 -12.29 18.29 -8.83
N GLY A 235 -12.91 17.23 -8.30
CA GLY A 235 -13.72 16.27 -9.05
C GLY A 235 -12.88 15.26 -9.83
N ALA A 236 -11.56 15.27 -9.66
CA ALA A 236 -10.65 14.30 -10.22
C ALA A 236 -10.87 12.95 -9.52
N ILE A 237 -10.76 11.87 -10.29
CA ILE A 237 -10.94 10.54 -9.74
C ILE A 237 -9.64 10.12 -9.08
N VAL A 238 -9.75 9.64 -7.86
CA VAL A 238 -8.61 9.29 -7.03
C VAL A 238 -8.36 7.79 -7.16
N TYR A 239 -7.82 7.35 -8.29
CA TYR A 239 -7.54 5.94 -8.57
C TYR A 239 -6.19 5.45 -8.03
N ASP A 240 -5.23 6.35 -7.82
CA ASP A 240 -3.81 5.95 -7.71
C ASP A 240 -3.39 5.54 -6.28
N ALA A 241 -4.34 5.52 -5.34
CA ALA A 241 -4.10 5.01 -3.99
C ALA A 241 -5.40 4.47 -3.40
N ASN A 242 -5.61 3.15 -3.51
CA ASN A 242 -6.42 2.43 -2.54
C ASN A 242 -5.73 2.60 -1.19
N GLU A 243 -6.48 3.06 -0.21
CA GLU A 243 -5.95 3.33 1.12
C GLU A 243 -6.42 2.24 2.07
N ARG A 244 -5.61 1.98 3.10
CA ARG A 244 -6.06 1.15 4.21
C ARG A 244 -5.78 1.84 5.52
N LEU A 245 -6.77 1.88 6.39
CA LEU A 245 -6.67 2.38 7.75
C LEU A 245 -6.69 1.19 8.70
N MET A 246 -5.83 1.16 9.70
CA MET A 246 -5.92 0.16 10.76
C MET A 246 -7.14 0.49 11.63
N VAL A 247 -8.07 -0.46 11.78
CA VAL A 247 -9.38 -0.23 12.45
C VAL A 247 -9.78 -1.35 13.40
N GLY A 248 -8.88 -2.29 13.68
CA GLY A 248 -9.16 -3.35 14.62
C GLY A 248 -7.96 -4.25 14.71
N ALA A 249 -7.60 -4.65 15.91
CA ALA A 249 -6.62 -5.71 16.05
C ALA A 249 -7.21 -7.02 15.52
N PRO A 250 -6.46 -7.83 14.74
CA PRO A 250 -6.95 -9.09 14.21
C PRO A 250 -7.58 -9.91 15.35
N VAL A 251 -8.78 -10.44 15.12
CA VAL A 251 -9.50 -11.26 16.09
C VAL A 251 -8.74 -12.59 16.23
N GLY A 252 -7.75 -12.60 17.13
CA GLY A 252 -6.83 -13.71 17.36
C GLY A 252 -6.38 -13.80 18.82
N PRO A 253 -5.74 -14.92 19.22
CA PRO A 253 -5.32 -15.15 20.60
C PRO A 253 -4.42 -14.03 21.12
N CYS A 254 -4.65 -13.67 22.38
CA CYS A 254 -4.31 -12.38 22.97
C CYS A 254 -3.13 -12.43 23.94
N THR A 255 -2.51 -13.60 24.13
CA THR A 255 -1.34 -13.71 24.99
C THR A 255 -0.08 -13.60 24.14
N PRO A 256 0.93 -12.79 24.53
CA PRO A 256 2.23 -12.77 23.84
C PRO A 256 2.86 -14.18 23.74
N SER A 257 2.50 -15.11 24.63
CA SER A 257 2.89 -16.52 24.54
C SER A 257 2.33 -17.27 23.32
N ASP A 258 1.28 -16.75 22.66
CA ASP A 258 0.71 -17.33 21.45
C ASP A 258 1.32 -16.75 20.16
N LEU A 259 2.14 -15.69 20.27
CA LEU A 259 2.75 -14.98 19.14
C LEU A 259 4.29 -15.01 19.25
N PRO A 260 4.97 -16.02 18.68
CA PRO A 260 6.41 -16.25 18.90
C PRO A 260 7.31 -15.11 18.40
N TRP A 261 6.77 -14.21 17.58
CA TRP A 261 7.45 -13.07 16.98
C TRP A 261 7.21 -11.75 17.71
N LEU A 262 6.41 -11.74 18.79
CA LEU A 262 6.00 -10.53 19.49
C LEU A 262 6.24 -10.69 21.00
N SER A 263 6.98 -9.76 21.59
CA SER A 263 7.22 -9.74 23.03
C SER A 263 7.10 -8.33 23.62
N VAL A 264 6.88 -8.27 24.93
CA VAL A 264 6.65 -7.02 25.66
C VAL A 264 7.39 -7.03 27.00
N ASN A 265 7.95 -5.89 27.40
CA ASN A 265 8.62 -5.71 28.69
C ASN A 265 8.46 -4.28 29.23
N PRO A 266 7.99 -4.08 30.47
CA PRO A 266 7.55 -5.10 31.43
C PRO A 266 6.23 -5.77 31.03
N ILE A 267 6.02 -7.02 31.47
CA ILE A 267 4.77 -7.78 31.21
C ILE A 267 3.63 -7.43 32.19
N SER A 268 3.95 -6.69 33.26
CA SER A 268 2.99 -6.24 34.28
C SER A 268 3.58 -5.06 35.05
N GLY A 269 2.73 -4.17 35.56
CA GLY A 269 3.15 -3.00 36.34
C GLY A 269 2.00 -2.38 37.12
N THR A 270 2.27 -1.26 37.80
CA THR A 270 1.26 -0.48 38.51
C THR A 270 1.38 0.99 38.15
N LEU A 271 0.28 1.59 37.68
CA LEU A 271 0.22 2.99 37.30
C LEU A 271 -0.67 3.76 38.28
N SER A 272 -0.17 4.88 38.80
CA SER A 272 -0.98 5.84 39.56
C SER A 272 -1.92 6.61 38.64
N ALA A 273 -3.02 7.13 39.16
CA ALA A 273 -3.94 7.98 38.39
C ALA A 273 -3.19 9.17 37.75
N GLY A 274 -3.35 9.34 36.44
CA GLY A 274 -2.64 10.36 35.65
C GLY A 274 -1.16 10.07 35.39
N GLY A 275 -0.63 8.92 35.83
CA GLY A 275 0.72 8.46 35.57
C GLY A 275 0.88 7.87 34.16
N SER A 276 2.13 7.72 33.73
CA SER A 276 2.50 7.01 32.49
C SER A 276 3.75 6.17 32.73
N GLU A 277 3.88 5.07 31.99
CA GLU A 277 5.00 4.14 32.04
C GLU A 277 5.37 3.74 30.60
N GLN A 278 6.67 3.66 30.31
CA GLN A 278 7.14 3.18 29.02
C GLN A 278 7.21 1.66 29.02
N ILE A 279 6.68 1.07 27.95
CA ILE A 279 6.73 -0.37 27.70
C ILE A 279 7.51 -0.58 26.40
N THR A 280 8.45 -1.53 26.42
CA THR A 280 9.19 -1.96 25.23
C THR A 280 8.43 -3.06 24.53
N VAL A 281 8.17 -2.89 23.24
CA VAL A 281 7.61 -3.92 22.35
C VAL A 281 8.73 -4.38 21.42
N SER A 282 8.92 -5.69 21.28
CA SER A 282 9.94 -6.25 20.39
C SER A 282 9.33 -7.21 19.39
N LEU A 283 9.74 -7.06 18.13
CA LEU A 283 9.35 -7.89 16.98
C LEU A 283 10.56 -8.72 16.54
N ASP A 284 10.39 -10.04 16.42
CA ASP A 284 11.45 -10.96 15.99
C ASP A 284 11.05 -11.69 14.70
N ALA A 285 11.73 -11.39 13.60
CA ALA A 285 11.54 -12.06 12.31
C ALA A 285 12.26 -13.42 12.23
N SER A 286 13.07 -13.77 13.23
CA SER A 286 13.97 -14.93 13.15
C SER A 286 13.18 -16.23 12.94
N GLY A 287 13.43 -16.90 11.83
CA GLY A 287 12.77 -18.16 11.48
C GLY A 287 11.33 -18.03 10.98
N LEU A 288 10.80 -16.81 10.84
CA LEU A 288 9.51 -16.59 10.20
C LEU A 288 9.63 -16.70 8.68
N ALA A 289 8.62 -17.31 8.06
CA ALA A 289 8.46 -17.25 6.61
C ALA A 289 8.08 -15.82 6.19
N THR A 290 8.25 -15.50 4.91
CA THR A 290 7.77 -14.21 4.40
C THR A 290 6.26 -14.12 4.40
N GLY A 291 5.76 -12.91 4.66
CA GLY A 291 4.34 -12.66 4.76
C GLY A 291 3.99 -11.60 5.80
N SER A 292 2.70 -11.32 5.88
CA SER A 292 2.14 -10.43 6.88
C SER A 292 1.76 -11.22 8.12
N TYR A 293 2.26 -10.78 9.26
CA TYR A 293 1.93 -11.28 10.58
C TYR A 293 1.13 -10.20 11.29
N ALA A 294 0.02 -10.60 11.86
CA ALA A 294 -0.90 -9.70 12.51
C ALA A 294 -1.24 -10.30 13.89
N GLY A 295 -1.27 -9.46 14.91
CA GLY A 295 -1.48 -9.86 16.28
C GLY A 295 -1.94 -8.71 17.17
N SER A 296 -2.18 -9.01 18.44
CA SER A 296 -2.64 -8.04 19.42
C SER A 296 -1.83 -8.15 20.71
N LEU A 297 -1.30 -7.04 21.21
CA LEU A 297 -0.88 -6.92 22.60
C LEU A 297 -2.09 -6.58 23.46
N CYS A 298 -2.33 -7.36 24.52
CA CYS A 298 -3.46 -7.14 25.41
C CYS A 298 -2.98 -6.78 26.81
N PHE A 299 -3.42 -5.63 27.31
CA PHE A 299 -3.20 -5.19 28.68
C PHE A 299 -4.49 -5.31 29.47
N THR A 300 -4.53 -6.22 30.44
CA THR A 300 -5.63 -6.27 31.41
C THR A 300 -5.38 -5.23 32.49
N THR A 301 -6.41 -4.44 32.82
CA THR A 301 -6.33 -3.43 33.87
C THR A 301 -7.43 -3.65 34.91
N ASN A 302 -7.29 -3.03 36.08
CA ASN A 302 -8.33 -2.98 37.09
C ASN A 302 -9.25 -1.75 36.94
N ASP A 303 -9.15 -1.00 35.83
CA ASP A 303 -10.07 0.09 35.50
C ASP A 303 -11.41 -0.48 35.05
N PRO A 304 -12.53 -0.23 35.76
CA PRO A 304 -13.84 -0.73 35.39
C PRO A 304 -14.33 -0.26 34.01
N ALA A 305 -13.86 0.91 33.55
CA ALA A 305 -14.24 1.46 32.26
C ALA A 305 -13.38 0.90 31.10
N SER A 306 -12.20 0.36 31.39
CA SER A 306 -11.27 -0.18 30.39
C SER A 306 -10.52 -1.39 30.93
N PRO A 307 -11.23 -2.49 31.23
CA PRO A 307 -10.65 -3.68 31.86
C PRO A 307 -9.67 -4.41 30.93
N LEU A 308 -9.73 -4.13 29.63
CA LEU A 308 -8.86 -4.70 28.61
C LEU A 308 -8.52 -3.62 27.57
N ILE A 309 -7.22 -3.40 27.35
CA ILE A 309 -6.69 -2.53 26.29
C ILE A 309 -6.01 -3.41 25.25
N ARG A 310 -6.42 -3.31 23.99
CA ARG A 310 -5.84 -4.06 22.87
C ARG A 310 -5.01 -3.10 22.01
N VAL A 311 -3.75 -3.45 21.76
CA VAL A 311 -2.85 -2.71 20.86
C VAL A 311 -2.54 -3.62 19.66
N PRO A 312 -3.04 -3.31 18.45
CA PRO A 312 -2.74 -4.08 17.26
C PRO A 312 -1.25 -3.99 16.93
N VAL A 313 -0.69 -5.11 16.48
CA VAL A 313 0.68 -5.19 15.97
C VAL A 313 0.67 -5.89 14.64
N ASN A 314 1.15 -5.19 13.61
CA ASN A 314 1.41 -5.75 12.30
C ASN A 314 2.89 -5.76 12.02
N PHE A 315 3.33 -6.88 11.48
CA PHE A 315 4.72 -7.17 11.25
C PHE A 315 4.84 -7.84 9.88
N GLU A 316 5.49 -7.17 8.94
CA GLU A 316 5.72 -7.72 7.61
C GLU A 316 7.14 -8.26 7.53
N VAL A 317 7.25 -9.56 7.25
CA VAL A 317 8.52 -10.23 7.01
C VAL A 317 8.71 -10.31 5.50
N VAL A 318 9.69 -9.56 5.00
CA VAL A 318 10.07 -9.55 3.58
C VAL A 318 11.44 -10.19 3.41
N GLU A 319 11.65 -10.86 2.27
CA GLU A 319 13.00 -11.24 1.89
C GLU A 319 13.76 -9.99 1.49
N ARG A 320 15.06 -9.96 1.76
CA ARG A 320 15.90 -8.81 1.46
C ARG A 320 16.98 -9.19 0.47
N ALA A 321 17.36 -8.23 -0.34
CA ALA A 321 18.54 -8.25 -1.18
C ALA A 321 19.48 -7.12 -0.74
N ASN A 322 20.73 -7.16 -1.18
CA ASN A 322 21.65 -6.07 -0.96
C ASN A 322 21.85 -5.32 -2.28
N LEU A 323 21.60 -4.02 -2.27
CA LEU A 323 21.77 -3.17 -3.45
C LEU A 323 22.85 -2.13 -3.16
N GLN A 324 23.83 -2.04 -4.03
CA GLN A 324 24.76 -0.92 -4.18
C GLN A 324 24.39 -0.17 -5.45
N VAL A 325 24.47 1.16 -5.42
CA VAL A 325 24.39 2.03 -6.60
C VAL A 325 25.71 2.74 -6.79
N ALA A 326 26.23 2.72 -8.02
CA ALA A 326 27.48 3.37 -8.41
C ALA A 326 27.22 4.49 -9.41
N HIS A 327 27.81 5.67 -9.20
CA HIS A 327 27.67 6.80 -10.10
C HIS A 327 28.85 6.87 -11.08
N LEU A 328 28.74 6.19 -12.22
CA LEU A 328 29.78 6.15 -13.27
C LEU A 328 29.34 6.83 -14.59
N ALA A 329 28.39 7.75 -14.50
CA ALA A 329 27.80 8.44 -15.64
C ALA A 329 28.25 9.91 -15.66
N PRO A 330 29.10 10.34 -16.60
CA PRO A 330 29.69 11.68 -16.59
C PRO A 330 28.78 12.77 -17.21
N PHE A 331 27.49 12.81 -16.86
CA PHE A 331 26.52 13.76 -17.45
C PHE A 331 26.39 15.08 -16.69
N ALA A 332 26.93 15.15 -15.49
CA ALA A 332 26.78 16.33 -14.66
C ALA A 332 27.91 17.34 -15.00
N THR A 333 27.54 18.58 -15.34
CA THR A 333 28.38 19.56 -16.07
C THR A 333 29.58 20.14 -15.29
N GLY A 334 30.05 19.47 -14.25
CA GLY A 334 31.25 19.83 -13.50
C GLY A 334 31.77 18.65 -12.68
N ALA A 335 33.10 18.52 -12.61
CA ALA A 335 33.77 17.57 -11.73
C ALA A 335 33.32 17.80 -10.28
N GLY A 336 32.65 16.81 -9.67
CA GLY A 336 32.10 16.90 -8.32
C GLY A 336 30.60 17.23 -8.22
N THR A 337 29.86 17.23 -9.34
CA THR A 337 28.40 17.34 -9.26
C THR A 337 27.84 16.05 -8.69
N ALA A 338 27.47 16.11 -7.42
CA ALA A 338 26.96 14.96 -6.71
C ALA A 338 25.49 14.72 -7.06
N VAL A 339 25.07 13.45 -7.02
CA VAL A 339 23.69 13.04 -7.26
C VAL A 339 23.03 12.60 -5.96
N THR A 340 21.71 12.69 -5.95
CA THR A 340 20.85 12.08 -4.92
C THR A 340 20.26 10.80 -5.50
N ILE A 341 20.22 9.74 -4.70
CA ILE A 341 19.69 8.44 -5.09
C ILE A 341 18.38 8.21 -4.33
N THR A 342 17.32 7.90 -5.07
CA THR A 342 16.04 7.48 -4.49
C THR A 342 15.76 6.02 -4.83
N LEU A 343 15.22 5.29 -3.86
CA LEU A 343 14.65 3.95 -4.04
C LEU A 343 13.16 4.02 -3.73
N ASN A 344 12.29 3.69 -4.69
CA ASN A 344 10.83 3.79 -4.55
C ASN A 344 10.40 5.14 -3.94
N SER A 345 10.91 6.23 -4.51
CA SER A 345 10.68 7.63 -4.07
C SER A 345 11.25 8.02 -2.70
N THR A 346 11.94 7.12 -2.01
CA THR A 346 12.62 7.43 -0.74
C THR A 346 14.07 7.81 -1.00
N VAL A 347 14.52 8.96 -0.51
CA VAL A 347 15.94 9.36 -0.57
C VAL A 347 16.76 8.42 0.33
N VAL A 348 17.67 7.66 -0.27
CA VAL A 348 18.54 6.74 0.47
C VAL A 348 19.95 7.29 0.67
N LEU A 349 20.44 8.09 -0.27
CA LEU A 349 21.72 8.79 -0.18
C LEU A 349 21.67 10.12 -0.91
N THR A 350 22.44 11.07 -0.40
CA THR A 350 22.72 12.35 -1.03
C THR A 350 24.22 12.48 -1.24
N ASN A 351 24.62 13.37 -2.14
CA ASN A 351 26.02 13.70 -2.40
C ASN A 351 26.90 12.53 -2.92
N VAL A 352 26.35 11.65 -3.75
CA VAL A 352 27.16 10.61 -4.43
C VAL A 352 27.88 11.25 -5.61
N VAL A 353 29.21 11.39 -5.58
CA VAL A 353 29.97 12.00 -6.68
C VAL A 353 30.35 10.99 -7.76
N TYR A 354 30.66 11.47 -8.95
CA TYR A 354 31.14 10.62 -10.04
C TYR A 354 32.38 9.81 -9.62
N GLY A 355 32.35 8.51 -9.85
CA GLY A 355 33.39 7.56 -9.45
C GLY A 355 33.11 6.86 -8.11
N ASP A 356 32.14 7.34 -7.33
CA ASP A 356 31.78 6.72 -6.06
C ASP A 356 30.71 5.62 -6.23
N SER A 357 30.71 4.72 -5.26
CA SER A 357 29.63 3.76 -5.03
C SER A 357 29.20 3.81 -3.56
N MET A 358 27.92 3.57 -3.30
CA MET A 358 27.40 3.51 -1.94
C MET A 358 27.77 2.17 -1.28
N PRO A 359 27.81 2.05 0.06
CA PRO A 359 27.85 0.74 0.70
C PRO A 359 26.59 -0.06 0.31
N TYR A 360 26.66 -1.39 0.39
CA TYR A 360 25.47 -2.23 0.21
C TYR A 360 24.36 -1.82 1.19
N LEU A 361 23.21 -1.50 0.63
CA LEU A 361 21.99 -1.23 1.38
C LEU A 361 21.12 -2.48 1.34
N SER A 362 20.74 -2.98 2.52
CA SER A 362 19.75 -4.04 2.59
C SER A 362 18.37 -3.47 2.26
N VAL A 363 17.76 -3.96 1.20
CA VAL A 363 16.46 -3.50 0.68
C VAL A 363 15.51 -4.69 0.51
N PRO A 364 14.19 -4.49 0.54
CA PRO A 364 13.24 -5.55 0.19
C PRO A 364 13.55 -6.14 -1.20
N ALA A 365 13.52 -7.46 -1.32
CA ALA A 365 13.62 -8.14 -2.60
C ALA A 365 12.37 -7.84 -3.46
N GLY A 366 12.51 -7.95 -4.79
CA GLY A 366 11.50 -7.58 -5.77
C GLY A 366 11.93 -6.40 -6.64
N THR A 367 10.99 -5.88 -7.42
CA THR A 367 11.24 -4.75 -8.33
C THR A 367 11.39 -3.46 -7.54
N THR A 368 12.57 -2.84 -7.64
CA THR A 368 12.89 -1.56 -6.99
C THR A 368 13.08 -0.50 -8.05
N LEU A 369 12.33 0.60 -7.98
CA LEU A 369 12.58 1.80 -8.77
C LEU A 369 13.81 2.51 -8.20
N VAL A 370 14.84 2.65 -9.02
CA VAL A 370 16.06 3.39 -8.71
C VAL A 370 16.09 4.64 -9.57
N GLU A 371 16.26 5.79 -8.93
CA GLU A 371 16.40 7.05 -9.65
C GLU A 371 17.63 7.83 -9.20
N VAL A 372 18.28 8.46 -10.18
CA VAL A 372 19.49 9.25 -10.01
C VAL A 372 19.17 10.70 -10.33
N TRP A 373 19.23 11.53 -9.30
CA TRP A 373 18.83 12.93 -9.35
C TRP A 373 20.04 13.85 -9.37
N PRO A 374 20.27 14.61 -10.44
CA PRO A 374 21.25 15.68 -10.43
C PRO A 374 20.89 16.72 -9.37
N ALA A 375 21.90 17.27 -8.69
CA ALA A 375 21.69 18.34 -7.72
C ALA A 375 20.91 19.52 -8.33
N GLY A 376 19.80 19.91 -7.68
CA GLY A 376 18.96 21.03 -8.11
C GLY A 376 18.02 20.73 -9.29
N SER A 377 17.97 19.49 -9.79
CA SER A 377 17.03 19.10 -10.84
C SER A 377 15.63 18.83 -10.28
N MET A 378 14.62 19.13 -11.10
CA MET A 378 13.21 18.80 -10.82
C MET A 378 12.77 17.44 -11.44
N SER A 379 13.66 16.79 -12.19
CA SER A 379 13.43 15.47 -12.79
C SER A 379 14.68 14.59 -12.65
N PRO A 380 14.51 13.26 -12.52
CA PRO A 380 15.65 12.35 -12.49
C PRO A 380 16.36 12.33 -13.85
N ALA A 381 17.69 12.18 -13.84
CA ALA A 381 18.47 11.96 -15.06
C ALA A 381 18.38 10.50 -15.53
N ILE A 382 18.27 9.58 -14.58
CA ILE A 382 18.04 8.15 -14.81
C ILE A 382 16.89 7.73 -13.90
N SER A 383 15.92 7.01 -14.45
CA SER A 383 14.81 6.39 -13.71
C SER A 383 14.58 5.01 -14.32
N ALA A 384 14.89 3.96 -13.57
CA ALA A 384 14.85 2.58 -14.05
C ALA A 384 14.51 1.62 -12.91
N THR A 385 13.96 0.45 -13.25
CA THR A 385 13.68 -0.59 -12.27
C THR A 385 14.77 -1.64 -12.25
N VAL A 386 15.05 -2.18 -11.07
CA VAL A 386 15.96 -3.30 -10.86
C VAL A 386 15.21 -4.41 -10.15
N ASP A 387 15.22 -5.61 -10.73
CA ASP A 387 14.61 -6.79 -10.13
C ASP A 387 15.60 -7.49 -9.19
N LEU A 388 15.33 -7.43 -7.90
CA LEU A 388 16.22 -7.94 -6.87
C LEU A 388 15.76 -9.31 -6.38
N MET A 389 16.57 -10.34 -6.62
CA MET A 389 16.33 -11.65 -6.04
C MET A 389 16.73 -11.71 -4.55
N PRO A 390 15.98 -12.42 -3.71
CA PRO A 390 16.28 -12.68 -2.30
C PRO A 390 17.71 -13.15 -2.04
N GLY A 391 18.38 -12.56 -1.04
CA GLY A 391 19.71 -12.97 -0.57
C GLY A 391 20.85 -12.72 -1.56
N MET A 392 20.58 -12.07 -2.69
CA MET A 392 21.58 -11.74 -3.70
C MET A 392 22.10 -10.31 -3.50
N ASP A 393 23.34 -10.11 -3.95
CA ASP A 393 24.01 -8.82 -3.95
C ASP A 393 23.97 -8.23 -5.37
N TYR A 394 23.65 -6.95 -5.49
CA TYR A 394 23.56 -6.24 -6.77
C TYR A 394 24.34 -4.94 -6.74
N THR A 395 24.97 -4.61 -7.86
CA THR A 395 25.46 -3.26 -8.16
C THR A 395 24.66 -2.69 -9.33
N ALA A 396 23.87 -1.64 -9.10
CA ALA A 396 23.22 -0.87 -10.15
C ALA A 396 24.09 0.34 -10.52
N ILE A 397 24.62 0.36 -11.73
CA ILE A 397 25.60 1.36 -12.15
C ILE A 397 24.91 2.38 -13.06
N ALA A 398 24.94 3.66 -12.68
CA ALA A 398 24.59 4.73 -13.59
C ALA A 398 25.69 4.86 -14.64
N ILE A 399 25.35 4.73 -15.93
CA ILE A 399 26.30 4.81 -17.06
C ILE A 399 25.82 5.80 -18.14
N GLY A 400 26.73 6.12 -19.06
CA GLY A 400 26.46 7.00 -20.20
C GLY A 400 26.66 8.48 -19.88
N ASP A 401 26.78 9.29 -20.92
CA ASP A 401 26.95 10.75 -20.82
C ASP A 401 25.75 11.55 -21.35
N GLY A 402 24.75 10.86 -21.93
CA GLY A 402 23.59 11.48 -22.57
C GLY A 402 23.89 12.13 -23.91
N VAL A 403 25.12 12.01 -24.42
CA VAL A 403 25.58 12.62 -25.68
C VAL A 403 26.08 11.55 -26.64
N ASN A 404 27.13 10.84 -26.27
CA ASN A 404 27.70 9.74 -27.05
C ASN A 404 26.98 8.42 -26.76
N GLN A 405 26.67 8.18 -25.49
CA GLN A 405 25.94 7.00 -25.02
C GLN A 405 24.74 7.45 -24.18
N PRO A 406 23.56 6.82 -24.36
CA PRO A 406 22.37 7.17 -23.58
C PRO A 406 22.61 6.96 -22.08
N LEU A 407 21.91 7.74 -21.26
CA LEU A 407 21.88 7.53 -19.82
C LEU A 407 21.08 6.28 -19.49
N GLU A 408 21.69 5.38 -18.73
CA GLU A 408 21.11 4.09 -18.38
C GLU A 408 21.55 3.66 -16.98
N LEU A 409 20.73 2.82 -16.36
CA LEU A 409 21.08 2.09 -15.15
C LEU A 409 21.39 0.64 -15.52
N LEU A 410 22.64 0.21 -15.31
CA LEU A 410 23.09 -1.15 -15.58
C LEU A 410 23.08 -1.98 -14.29
N PRO A 411 22.10 -2.88 -14.08
CA PRO A 411 22.10 -3.77 -12.93
C PRO A 411 23.03 -4.97 -13.17
N LEU A 412 23.89 -5.24 -12.20
CA LEU A 412 24.78 -6.40 -12.18
C LEU A 412 24.54 -7.22 -10.91
N VAL A 413 24.57 -8.54 -11.05
CA VAL A 413 24.63 -9.46 -9.91
C VAL A 413 26.08 -9.57 -9.47
N ASP A 414 26.33 -9.39 -8.18
CA ASP A 414 27.65 -9.47 -7.58
C ASP A 414 27.90 -10.87 -7.03
N ASP A 415 29.10 -11.39 -7.30
CA ASP A 415 29.58 -12.64 -6.71
C ASP A 415 30.58 -12.33 -5.60
N ASN A 416 30.05 -12.13 -4.40
CA ASN A 416 30.83 -11.87 -3.20
C ASN A 416 31.30 -13.16 -2.49
N THR A 417 31.20 -14.32 -3.15
CA THR A 417 31.75 -15.55 -2.58
C THR A 417 33.28 -15.51 -2.58
N ALA A 418 33.89 -15.98 -1.50
CA ALA A 418 35.34 -15.91 -1.32
C ALA A 418 36.08 -16.61 -2.48
N PRO A 419 37.17 -16.01 -3.01
CA PRO A 419 38.01 -16.66 -4.02
C PRO A 419 38.77 -17.86 -3.43
N MET A 420 39.25 -18.72 -4.32
CA MET A 420 40.22 -19.78 -4.04
C MET A 420 41.44 -19.23 -3.29
N THR A 421 42.00 -20.06 -2.41
CA THR A 421 43.17 -19.69 -1.62
C THR A 421 44.33 -19.27 -2.52
N GLY A 422 44.83 -18.04 -2.32
CA GLY A 422 45.92 -17.45 -3.12
C GLY A 422 45.45 -16.66 -4.35
N SER A 423 44.15 -16.62 -4.63
CA SER A 423 43.56 -15.91 -5.77
C SER A 423 42.70 -14.71 -5.34
N PHE A 424 42.33 -13.89 -6.30
CA PHE A 424 41.34 -12.82 -6.20
C PHE A 424 40.32 -12.92 -7.34
N LYS A 425 39.16 -12.27 -7.19
CA LYS A 425 38.14 -12.14 -8.24
C LYS A 425 38.17 -10.76 -8.87
N LEU A 426 38.12 -10.71 -10.19
CA LEU A 426 38.12 -9.49 -10.98
C LEU A 426 36.97 -9.48 -11.98
N ARG A 427 36.09 -8.50 -11.89
CA ARG A 427 35.09 -8.19 -12.90
C ARG A 427 35.53 -6.93 -13.66
N ILE A 428 35.46 -6.96 -14.98
CA ILE A 428 35.81 -5.82 -15.83
C ILE A 428 34.63 -5.47 -16.72
N GLY A 429 34.27 -4.19 -16.79
CA GLY A 429 33.30 -3.68 -17.76
C GLY A 429 33.86 -2.53 -18.59
N HIS A 430 33.25 -2.28 -19.75
CA HIS A 430 33.56 -1.09 -20.54
C HIS A 430 32.44 -0.05 -20.37
N LEU A 431 32.65 0.94 -19.51
CA LEU A 431 31.64 1.99 -19.22
C LEU A 431 32.03 3.39 -19.70
N ALA A 432 33.12 3.54 -20.44
CA ALA A 432 33.59 4.84 -20.95
C ALA A 432 32.80 5.27 -22.21
N PRO A 433 32.03 6.37 -22.17
CA PRO A 433 31.15 6.79 -23.27
C PRO A 433 31.91 7.65 -24.31
N PHE A 434 33.07 7.20 -24.80
CA PHE A 434 33.95 8.05 -25.64
C PHE A 434 33.54 8.16 -27.11
N ALA A 435 32.59 7.36 -27.57
CA ALA A 435 32.08 7.37 -28.95
C ALA A 435 30.62 6.92 -29.00
N SER A 436 29.91 7.33 -30.05
CA SER A 436 28.54 6.86 -30.32
C SER A 436 28.53 5.52 -31.07
N GLY A 437 27.44 4.76 -30.93
CA GLY A 437 27.31 3.42 -31.50
C GLY A 437 28.06 2.35 -30.68
N PRO A 438 28.46 1.22 -31.28
CA PRO A 438 29.19 0.16 -30.58
C PRO A 438 30.65 0.59 -30.36
N ALA A 439 30.86 1.51 -29.42
CA ALA A 439 32.19 1.84 -28.91
C ALA A 439 32.80 0.56 -28.34
N THR A 440 33.94 0.14 -28.89
CA THR A 440 34.62 -1.11 -28.53
C THR A 440 36.04 -0.83 -28.05
N ALA A 441 36.48 -1.62 -27.08
CA ALA A 441 37.84 -1.56 -26.55
C ALA A 441 38.37 -2.96 -26.21
N ASP A 442 39.69 -3.11 -26.24
CA ASP A 442 40.39 -4.29 -25.74
C ASP A 442 40.99 -3.99 -24.37
N VAL A 443 41.03 -5.00 -23.50
CA VAL A 443 41.82 -5.01 -22.27
C VAL A 443 43.02 -5.93 -22.50
N ARG A 444 44.23 -5.42 -22.30
CA ARG A 444 45.49 -6.13 -22.56
C ARG A 444 46.46 -6.00 -21.38
N LEU A 445 47.41 -6.91 -21.27
CA LEU A 445 48.58 -6.74 -20.41
C LEU A 445 49.60 -5.78 -21.06
N GLN A 446 50.55 -5.30 -20.26
CA GLN A 446 51.64 -4.42 -20.71
C GLN A 446 52.44 -4.96 -21.89
N ASP A 447 52.60 -6.28 -21.99
CA ASP A 447 53.29 -6.97 -23.08
C ASP A 447 52.43 -7.13 -24.36
N GLY A 448 51.19 -6.63 -24.34
CA GLY A 448 50.24 -6.67 -25.45
C GLY A 448 49.31 -7.89 -25.47
N THR A 449 49.46 -8.83 -24.53
CA THR A 449 48.62 -10.02 -24.43
C THR A 449 47.16 -9.63 -24.19
N PRO A 450 46.21 -10.04 -25.05
CA PRO A 450 44.80 -9.72 -24.85
C PRO A 450 44.19 -10.52 -23.70
N ILE A 451 43.40 -9.83 -22.86
CA ILE A 451 42.58 -10.40 -21.78
C ILE A 451 41.12 -10.41 -22.22
N LEU A 452 40.61 -9.27 -22.70
CA LEU A 452 39.28 -9.11 -23.29
C LEU A 452 39.43 -8.37 -24.62
N THR A 453 38.72 -8.80 -25.66
CA THR A 453 38.77 -8.19 -26.99
C THR A 453 37.38 -7.77 -27.45
N ASP A 454 37.30 -6.68 -28.20
CA ASP A 454 36.07 -6.15 -28.79
C ASP A 454 34.94 -5.95 -27.75
N VAL A 455 35.30 -5.53 -26.53
CA VAL A 455 34.34 -5.28 -25.46
C VAL A 455 33.53 -4.05 -25.83
N VAL A 456 32.23 -4.22 -26.09
CA VAL A 456 31.32 -3.11 -26.41
C VAL A 456 30.97 -2.31 -25.14
N PHE A 457 30.63 -1.03 -25.29
CA PHE A 457 30.07 -0.22 -24.21
C PHE A 457 28.91 -0.95 -23.52
N SER A 458 28.80 -0.84 -22.19
CA SER A 458 27.88 -1.56 -21.29
C SER A 458 28.15 -3.06 -21.11
N ALA A 459 29.06 -3.67 -21.89
CA ALA A 459 29.44 -5.05 -21.65
C ALA A 459 30.30 -5.18 -20.40
N VAL A 460 29.95 -6.15 -19.56
CA VAL A 460 30.68 -6.50 -18.34
C VAL A 460 30.98 -8.00 -18.39
N ALA A 461 32.26 -8.34 -18.25
CA ALA A 461 32.68 -9.73 -18.17
C ALA A 461 32.23 -10.36 -16.84
N PRO A 462 31.98 -11.67 -16.78
CA PRO A 462 31.84 -12.36 -15.50
C PRO A 462 33.12 -12.23 -14.66
N TYR A 463 33.03 -12.49 -13.36
CA TYR A 463 34.20 -12.49 -12.48
C TYR A 463 35.23 -13.52 -12.96
N LEU A 464 36.45 -13.04 -13.21
CA LEU A 464 37.62 -13.83 -13.50
C LEU A 464 38.35 -14.11 -12.20
N GLU A 465 38.79 -15.35 -12.02
CA GLU A 465 39.56 -15.74 -10.84
C GLU A 465 41.03 -15.86 -11.20
N LEU A 466 41.86 -15.02 -10.58
CA LEU A 466 43.25 -14.80 -10.97
C LEU A 466 44.18 -14.92 -9.76
N PRO A 467 45.44 -15.36 -9.91
CA PRO A 467 46.41 -15.36 -8.83
C PRO A 467 46.64 -13.95 -8.28
N ALA A 468 46.74 -13.82 -6.95
CA ALA A 468 47.12 -12.55 -6.33
C ALA A 468 48.50 -12.07 -6.83
N GLY A 469 48.65 -10.77 -7.06
CA GLY A 469 49.86 -10.22 -7.64
C GLY A 469 49.69 -8.82 -8.21
N SER A 470 50.72 -8.34 -8.90
CA SER A 470 50.72 -7.06 -9.59
C SER A 470 50.34 -7.24 -11.06
N TYR A 471 49.40 -6.42 -11.53
CA TYR A 471 48.92 -6.42 -12.91
C TYR A 471 49.09 -5.03 -13.49
N ASP A 472 49.63 -4.98 -14.71
CA ASP A 472 49.83 -3.76 -15.49
C ASP A 472 48.97 -3.87 -16.75
N LEU A 473 47.82 -3.19 -16.71
CA LEU A 473 46.75 -3.30 -17.70
C LEU A 473 46.81 -2.13 -18.68
N LYS A 474 46.38 -2.37 -19.92
CA LYS A 474 46.18 -1.37 -20.95
C LYS A 474 44.81 -1.50 -21.58
N ILE A 475 44.13 -0.37 -21.73
CA ILE A 475 42.91 -0.28 -22.53
C ILE A 475 43.30 0.25 -23.90
N THR A 476 42.98 -0.49 -24.95
CA THR A 476 43.37 -0.14 -26.32
C THR A 476 42.18 -0.13 -27.26
N THR A 477 42.35 0.44 -28.44
CA THR A 477 41.44 0.17 -29.57
C THR A 477 41.46 -1.32 -29.92
N PRO A 478 40.41 -1.85 -30.57
CA PRO A 478 40.38 -3.21 -31.08
C PRO A 478 41.65 -3.59 -31.85
N GLY A 479 42.25 -4.72 -31.51
CA GLY A 479 43.49 -5.19 -32.12
C GLY A 479 44.78 -4.59 -31.55
N GLY A 480 44.70 -3.69 -30.56
CA GLY A 480 45.86 -3.18 -29.83
C GLY A 480 46.65 -2.05 -30.50
N GLY A 481 46.09 -1.42 -31.53
CA GLY A 481 46.82 -0.41 -32.33
C GLY A 481 47.09 0.91 -31.61
N THR A 482 46.19 1.33 -30.70
CA THR A 482 46.29 2.59 -29.96
C THR A 482 45.93 2.36 -28.50
N THR A 483 46.78 2.81 -27.57
CA THR A 483 46.43 2.87 -26.14
C THR A 483 45.47 4.03 -25.88
N LEU A 484 44.30 3.71 -25.32
CA LEU A 484 43.27 4.66 -24.91
C LEU A 484 43.46 5.08 -23.45
N ILE A 485 43.71 4.12 -22.56
CA ILE A 485 43.92 4.34 -21.13
C ILE A 485 45.10 3.46 -20.68
N ASP A 486 46.04 4.07 -19.95
CA ASP A 486 47.23 3.44 -19.38
C ASP A 486 47.17 3.58 -17.85
N PRO A 487 46.34 2.77 -17.16
CA PRO A 487 46.23 2.83 -15.71
C PRO A 487 47.56 2.46 -15.05
N ALA A 488 47.82 3.03 -13.86
CA ALA A 488 48.99 2.64 -13.08
C ALA A 488 48.89 1.15 -12.67
N PRO A 489 50.03 0.44 -12.55
CA PRO A 489 50.03 -0.95 -12.09
C PRO A 489 49.29 -1.11 -10.76
N ALA A 490 48.37 -2.07 -10.70
CA ALA A 490 47.59 -2.36 -9.51
C ALA A 490 48.12 -3.63 -8.83
N VAL A 491 48.03 -3.68 -7.50
CA VAL A 491 48.34 -4.88 -6.70
C VAL A 491 47.04 -5.42 -6.13
N PHE A 492 46.74 -6.67 -6.43
CA PHE A 492 45.58 -7.38 -5.91
C PHE A 492 46.02 -8.46 -4.94
N ASN A 493 45.45 -8.47 -3.74
CA ASN A 493 45.78 -9.41 -2.68
C ASN A 493 44.89 -10.66 -2.77
N ALA A 494 45.38 -11.76 -2.20
CA ALA A 494 44.57 -12.97 -2.10
C ALA A 494 43.34 -12.71 -1.21
N GLY A 495 42.15 -13.07 -1.69
CA GLY A 495 40.88 -12.78 -1.03
C GLY A 495 40.12 -11.59 -1.61
N ASP A 496 40.76 -10.73 -2.41
CA ASP A 496 40.10 -9.53 -2.95
C ASP A 496 38.99 -9.92 -3.96
N ILE A 497 37.90 -9.14 -3.97
CA ILE A 497 36.83 -9.20 -4.97
C ILE A 497 36.65 -7.78 -5.50
N VAL A 498 37.01 -7.57 -6.76
CA VAL A 498 37.16 -6.23 -7.33
C VAL A 498 36.36 -6.11 -8.62
N SER A 499 35.67 -4.99 -8.79
CA SER A 499 35.11 -4.58 -10.08
C SER A 499 35.86 -3.35 -10.61
N VAL A 500 36.17 -3.36 -11.90
CA VAL A 500 36.86 -2.28 -12.61
C VAL A 500 36.02 -1.94 -13.85
N PHE A 501 35.79 -0.65 -14.12
CA PHE A 501 34.81 -0.19 -15.11
C PHE A 501 35.32 0.96 -15.99
#